data_AF-A0A2H3DGR8-F1
#
_entry.id   AF-A0A2H3DGR8-F1
#
_cell.length_a   1.000
_cell.length_b   1.000
_cell.length_c   1.000
_cell.angle_alpha   90.00
_cell.angle_beta   90.00
_cell.angle_gamma   90.00
#
_symmetry.space_group_name_H-M   'P 1'
#
loop_
_entity.id
_entity.type
_entity.pdbx_description
1 polymer ?
#
loop_
_entity_poly.entity_id
_entity_poly.type
_entity_poly.pdbx_seq_one_letter_code
_entity_poly.pdbx_strand_id
1 'polypeptide(L)'
;APGEAEAELASMSKAGIIDAVLSDDSDALIFGAKRILRMYVFISLLHGSVFNVTVYDLLSCGLTTDDMMFIALLTKGDYGPGLPGCSARTTLELSQAGFSHSLLHAIETMDPYHLGPFLNVWHNELKNKLRTNNSGMLSSCRPGLANAIPNDYP
;
A
#
# COMPACT_ATOMS: atom_id res chain seq x y z
N ALA A 1 8.00 19.11 -10.32
CA ALA A 1 7.65 19.01 -8.89
C ALA A 1 8.79 19.59 -8.05
N PRO A 2 8.51 20.18 -6.88
CA PRO A 2 9.55 20.60 -5.92
C PRO A 2 10.28 19.40 -5.26
N GLY A 3 9.70 18.20 -5.31
CA GLY A 3 10.29 16.94 -4.89
C GLY A 3 9.96 15.81 -5.87
N GLU A 4 9.34 14.74 -5.39
CA GLU A 4 8.95 13.59 -6.21
C GLU A 4 7.84 13.94 -7.20
N ALA A 5 8.03 13.58 -8.48
CA ALA A 5 7.10 13.92 -9.55
C ALA A 5 5.72 13.29 -9.32
N GLU A 6 5.71 12.06 -8.82
CA GLU A 6 4.48 11.30 -8.59
C GLU A 6 3.63 11.85 -7.46
N ALA A 7 4.26 12.36 -6.40
CA ALA A 7 3.57 13.03 -5.31
C ALA A 7 2.86 14.31 -5.79
N GLU A 8 3.52 15.09 -6.66
CA GLU A 8 2.92 16.27 -7.29
C GLU A 8 1.75 15.89 -8.20
N LEU A 9 1.91 14.87 -9.05
CA LEU A 9 0.86 14.38 -9.95
C LEU A 9 -0.34 13.83 -9.17
N ALA A 10 -0.10 13.11 -8.07
CA ALA A 10 -1.15 12.65 -7.17
C ALA A 10 -1.89 13.83 -6.52
N SER A 11 -1.18 14.87 -6.08
CA SER A 11 -1.78 16.11 -5.57
C SER A 11 -2.69 16.79 -6.61
N MET A 12 -2.21 16.93 -7.85
CA MET A 12 -2.99 17.45 -8.97
C MET A 12 -4.24 16.59 -9.26
N SER A 13 -4.11 15.26 -9.18
CA SER A 13 -5.22 14.31 -9.35
C SER A 13 -6.27 14.43 -8.24
N LYS A 14 -5.84 14.57 -6.98
CA LYS A 14 -6.72 14.83 -5.83
C LYS A 14 -7.50 16.13 -6.01
N ALA A 15 -6.81 17.20 -6.39
CA ALA A 15 -7.37 18.52 -6.65
C ALA A 15 -8.29 18.58 -7.88
N GLY A 16 -8.32 17.54 -8.72
CA GLY A 16 -9.14 17.49 -9.93
C GLY A 16 -8.57 18.33 -11.08
N ILE A 17 -7.28 18.66 -11.04
CA ILE A 17 -6.57 19.35 -12.11
C ILE A 17 -6.29 18.39 -13.28
N ILE A 18 -6.06 17.11 -12.97
CA ILE A 18 -5.87 16.03 -13.94
C ILE A 18 -6.75 14.82 -13.60
N ASP A 19 -7.21 14.10 -14.62
CA ASP A 19 -8.10 12.94 -14.46
C ASP A 19 -7.38 11.63 -14.17
N ALA A 20 -6.12 11.52 -14.61
CA ALA A 20 -5.28 10.33 -14.46
C ALA A 20 -3.79 10.67 -14.55
N VAL A 21 -2.94 9.81 -14.00
CA VAL A 21 -1.48 9.90 -14.04
C VAL A 21 -0.96 8.84 -15.00
N LEU A 22 -0.18 9.22 -16.02
CA LEU A 22 0.56 8.25 -16.85
C LEU A 22 1.88 7.93 -16.14
N SER A 23 2.03 6.70 -15.66
CA SER A 23 3.26 6.23 -15.01
C SER A 23 3.57 4.77 -15.37
N ASP A 24 4.85 4.41 -15.26
CA ASP A 24 5.35 3.04 -15.47
C ASP A 24 5.18 2.16 -14.21
N ASP A 25 4.89 2.75 -13.06
CA ASP A 25 4.62 2.05 -11.80
C ASP A 25 3.28 2.53 -11.19
N SER A 26 3.08 2.28 -9.89
CA SER A 26 1.83 2.56 -9.18
C SER A 26 2.03 3.48 -7.97
N ASP A 27 3.19 4.09 -7.82
CA ASP A 27 3.59 4.72 -6.56
C ASP A 27 2.82 6.04 -6.31
N ALA A 28 2.43 6.72 -7.39
CA ALA A 28 1.43 7.80 -7.35
C ALA A 28 0.10 7.41 -6.64
N LEU A 29 -0.30 6.13 -6.58
CA LEU A 29 -1.48 5.70 -5.81
C LEU A 29 -1.27 5.79 -4.31
N ILE A 30 -0.04 5.61 -3.81
CA ILE A 30 0.32 5.76 -2.39
C ILE A 30 0.15 7.22 -1.97
N PHE A 31 0.53 8.15 -2.85
CA PHE A 31 0.28 9.58 -2.67
C PHE A 31 -1.19 9.98 -2.93
N GLY A 32 -2.02 9.04 -3.37
CA GLY A 32 -3.46 9.14 -3.52
C GLY A 32 -3.93 9.71 -4.86
N ALA A 33 -3.20 9.46 -5.94
CA ALA A 33 -3.75 9.59 -7.29
C ALA A 33 -4.99 8.70 -7.45
N LYS A 34 -5.99 9.18 -8.20
CA LYS A 34 -7.25 8.45 -8.40
C LYS A 34 -7.14 7.32 -9.42
N ARG A 35 -6.33 7.52 -10.47
CA ARG A 35 -6.15 6.59 -11.59
C ARG A 35 -4.73 6.66 -12.14
N ILE A 36 -4.16 5.50 -12.44
CA ILE A 36 -2.90 5.35 -13.19
C ILE A 36 -3.20 4.81 -14.57
N LEU A 37 -2.60 5.41 -15.59
CA LEU A 37 -2.52 4.90 -16.95
C LEU A 37 -1.15 4.26 -17.10
N ARG A 38 -1.11 3.00 -17.53
CA ARG A 38 0.13 2.31 -17.88
C ARG A 38 0.12 1.98 -19.37
N MET A 39 1.08 2.52 -20.10
CA MET A 39 1.14 2.39 -21.55
C MET A 39 2.20 1.37 -21.97
N TYR A 40 1.81 0.41 -22.78
CA TYR A 40 2.69 -0.57 -23.39
C TYR A 40 2.73 -0.36 -24.90
N VAL A 41 3.93 -0.15 -25.43
CA VAL A 41 4.17 0.04 -26.86
C VAL A 41 4.54 -1.29 -27.49
N PHE A 42 3.78 -1.70 -28.50
CA PHE A 42 4.07 -2.87 -29.32
C PHE A 42 4.35 -2.45 -30.75
N ILE A 43 5.52 -2.84 -31.28
CA ILE A 43 5.82 -2.62 -32.70
C ILE A 43 5.24 -3.80 -33.47
N SER A 44 4.15 -3.57 -34.21
CA SER A 44 3.61 -4.54 -35.16
C SER A 44 4.26 -4.31 -36.53
N LEU A 45 4.89 -5.34 -37.08
CA LEU A 45 5.44 -5.30 -38.43
C LEU A 45 4.35 -5.11 -39.51
N LEU A 46 3.09 -5.39 -39.19
CA LEU A 46 1.96 -5.32 -40.12
C LEU A 46 1.12 -4.04 -39.98
N HIS A 47 1.02 -3.48 -38.77
CA HIS A 47 0.11 -2.37 -38.46
C HIS A 47 0.82 -1.10 -37.93
N GLY A 48 2.15 -1.07 -37.93
CA GLY A 48 2.92 0.01 -37.31
C GLY A 48 2.93 -0.09 -35.78
N SER A 49 3.15 1.03 -35.09
CA SER A 49 3.17 1.06 -33.62
C SER A 49 1.75 1.01 -33.05
N VAL A 50 1.47 0.00 -32.23
CA VAL A 50 0.22 -0.16 -31.47
C VAL A 50 0.50 0.18 -30.00
N PHE A 51 -0.40 0.93 -29.39
CA PHE A 51 -0.32 1.30 -27.98
C PHE A 51 -1.47 0.66 -27.21
N ASN A 52 -1.13 -0.10 -26.17
CA ASN A 52 -2.11 -0.60 -25.21
C ASN A 52 -2.01 0.23 -23.93
N VAL A 53 -3.13 0.76 -23.46
CA VAL A 53 -3.20 1.50 -22.20
C VAL A 53 -4.05 0.72 -21.22
N THR A 54 -3.46 0.36 -20.09
CA THR A 54 -4.18 -0.23 -18.96
C THR A 54 -4.47 0.86 -17.93
N VAL A 55 -5.72 0.94 -17.48
CA VAL A 55 -6.13 1.87 -16.43
C VAL A 55 -6.20 1.10 -15.11
N TYR A 56 -5.50 1.60 -14.10
CA TYR A 56 -5.60 1.12 -12.73
C TYR A 56 -6.28 2.18 -11.88
N ASP A 57 -7.28 1.78 -11.11
CA ASP A 57 -7.91 2.64 -10.12
C ASP A 57 -8.14 1.84 -8.82
N LEU A 58 -7.96 2.50 -7.69
CA LEU A 58 -8.01 1.84 -6.38
C LEU A 58 -9.41 1.29 -6.06
N LEU A 59 -10.45 1.99 -6.49
CA LEU A 59 -11.85 1.62 -6.22
C LEU A 59 -12.21 0.29 -6.88
N SER A 60 -11.79 0.07 -8.13
CA SER A 60 -11.97 -1.16 -8.89
C SER A 60 -11.24 -2.34 -8.26
N CYS A 61 -10.17 -2.08 -7.49
CA CYS A 61 -9.46 -3.09 -6.72
C CYS A 61 -10.00 -3.26 -5.29
N GLY A 62 -10.98 -2.47 -4.87
CA GLY A 62 -11.48 -2.45 -3.49
C GLY A 62 -10.42 -2.02 -2.48
N LEU A 63 -9.48 -1.17 -2.90
CA LEU A 63 -8.40 -0.64 -2.07
C LEU A 63 -8.61 0.84 -1.77
N THR A 64 -8.05 1.28 -0.67
CA THR A 64 -7.98 2.67 -0.23
C THR A 64 -6.54 3.18 -0.26
N THR A 65 -6.35 4.49 -0.11
CA THR A 65 -5.00 5.04 0.08
C THR A 65 -4.36 4.49 1.36
N ASP A 66 -5.13 4.26 2.42
CA ASP A 66 -4.66 3.63 3.66
C ASP A 66 -4.05 2.26 3.40
N ASP A 67 -4.70 1.46 2.55
CA ASP A 67 -4.21 0.14 2.16
C ASP A 67 -2.90 0.25 1.38
N MET A 68 -2.78 1.22 0.47
CA MET A 68 -1.56 1.44 -0.29
C MET A 68 -0.39 1.90 0.58
N MET A 69 -0.64 2.82 1.53
CA MET A 69 0.37 3.25 2.50
C MET A 69 0.84 2.09 3.38
N PHE A 70 -0.10 1.26 3.83
CA PHE A 70 0.22 0.07 4.62
C PHE A 70 1.01 -0.97 3.82
N ILE A 71 0.69 -1.16 2.53
CA ILE A 71 1.47 -1.97 1.59
C ILE A 71 2.89 -1.41 1.45
N ALA A 72 3.05 -0.11 1.20
CA ALA A 72 4.35 0.54 1.07
C ALA A 72 5.20 0.43 2.34
N LEU A 73 4.58 0.49 3.53
CA LEU A 73 5.24 0.37 4.82
C LEU A 73 5.82 -1.04 5.06
N LEU A 74 5.03 -2.07 4.77
CA LEU A 74 5.36 -3.47 5.09
C LEU A 74 6.14 -4.18 3.98
N THR A 75 6.00 -3.73 2.73
CA THR A 75 6.75 -4.29 1.61
C THR A 75 8.05 -3.52 1.41
N LYS A 76 9.06 -4.21 0.89
CA LYS A 76 10.29 -3.55 0.50
C LYS A 76 10.03 -2.70 -0.74
N GLY A 77 10.37 -1.42 -0.68
CA GLY A 77 10.23 -0.48 -1.80
C GLY A 77 11.10 0.75 -1.60
N ASP A 78 10.77 1.82 -2.32
CA ASP A 78 11.55 3.06 -2.29
C ASP A 78 11.35 3.86 -1.00
N TYR A 79 10.29 3.55 -0.25
CA TYR A 79 9.93 4.21 1.01
C TYR A 79 10.50 3.54 2.26
N GLY A 80 11.11 2.35 2.13
CA GLY A 80 11.68 1.66 3.26
C GLY A 80 12.06 0.21 3.01
N PRO A 81 12.79 -0.41 3.95
CA PRO A 81 13.23 -1.81 3.83
C PRO A 81 12.08 -2.82 3.88
N GLY A 82 10.90 -2.41 4.38
CA GLY A 82 9.77 -3.28 4.64
C GLY A 82 10.04 -4.32 5.75
N LEU A 83 9.08 -5.20 5.98
CA LEU A 83 9.26 -6.36 6.86
C LEU A 83 9.86 -7.54 6.08
N PRO A 84 11.01 -8.09 6.53
CA PRO A 84 11.60 -9.26 5.90
C PRO A 84 10.63 -10.43 5.83
N GLY A 85 10.41 -10.96 4.63
CA GLY A 85 9.49 -12.08 4.39
C GLY A 85 8.01 -11.70 4.34
N CYS A 86 7.67 -10.40 4.46
CA CYS A 86 6.31 -9.92 4.21
C CYS A 86 6.11 -9.66 2.71
N SER A 87 5.25 -10.47 2.08
CA SER A 87 4.92 -10.30 0.66
C SER A 87 3.77 -9.32 0.47
N ALA A 88 3.67 -8.70 -0.71
CA ALA A 88 2.54 -7.82 -1.06
C ALA A 88 1.17 -8.48 -0.83
N ARG A 89 1.05 -9.79 -1.12
CA ARG A 89 -0.16 -10.57 -0.82
C ARG A 89 -0.45 -10.64 0.67
N THR A 90 0.57 -10.91 1.49
CA THR A 90 0.41 -10.99 2.95
C THR A 90 0.01 -9.63 3.51
N THR A 91 0.63 -8.56 3.03
CA THR A 91 0.27 -7.21 3.43
C THR A 91 -1.16 -6.87 3.04
N LEU A 92 -1.58 -7.20 1.82
CA LEU A 92 -2.95 -6.99 1.39
C LEU A 92 -3.95 -7.76 2.27
N GLU A 93 -3.68 -9.02 2.60
CA GLU A 93 -4.51 -9.82 3.52
C GLU A 93 -4.60 -9.18 4.92
N LEU A 94 -3.50 -8.59 5.41
CA LEU A 94 -3.49 -7.85 6.68
C LEU A 94 -4.26 -6.53 6.59
N SER A 95 -4.12 -5.81 5.48
CA SER A 95 -4.85 -4.58 5.17
C SER A 95 -6.36 -4.83 5.19
N GLN A 96 -6.80 -5.86 4.47
CA GLN A 96 -8.19 -6.33 4.43
C GLN A 96 -8.69 -6.82 5.79
N ALA A 97 -7.79 -7.25 6.68
CA ALA A 97 -8.09 -7.56 8.07
C ALA A 97 -8.22 -6.33 8.99
N GLY A 98 -8.11 -5.11 8.44
CA GLY A 98 -8.34 -3.85 9.14
C GLY A 98 -7.09 -3.24 9.79
N PHE A 99 -5.91 -3.83 9.60
CA PHE A 99 -4.68 -3.34 10.23
C PHE A 99 -4.21 -2.00 9.63
N SER A 100 -4.44 -1.77 8.33
CA SER A 100 -4.16 -0.49 7.66
C SER A 100 -4.95 0.64 8.29
N HIS A 101 -6.28 0.51 8.26
CA HIS A 101 -7.19 1.55 8.73
C HIS A 101 -7.00 1.87 10.23
N SER A 102 -6.88 0.85 11.07
CA SER A 102 -6.65 1.05 12.52
C SER A 102 -5.35 1.79 12.83
N LEU A 103 -4.26 1.46 12.11
CA LEU A 103 -2.97 2.11 12.30
C LEU A 103 -3.02 3.58 11.87
N LEU A 104 -3.49 3.84 10.65
CA LEU A 104 -3.52 5.20 10.10
C LEU A 104 -4.49 6.09 10.90
N HIS A 105 -5.66 5.57 11.25
CA HIS A 105 -6.61 6.30 12.08
C HIS A 105 -6.00 6.70 13.43
N ALA A 106 -5.24 5.81 14.08
CA ALA A 106 -4.58 6.14 15.33
C ALA A 106 -3.50 7.21 15.16
N ILE A 107 -2.68 7.13 14.10
CA ILE A 107 -1.65 8.14 13.80
C ILE A 107 -2.26 9.52 13.56
N GLU A 108 -3.41 9.59 12.89
CA GLU A 108 -4.08 10.85 12.57
C GLU A 108 -4.85 11.48 13.73
N THR A 109 -5.33 10.66 14.67
CA THR A 109 -6.28 11.11 15.70
C THR A 109 -5.75 11.08 17.13
N MET A 110 -4.73 10.27 17.42
CA MET A 110 -4.18 10.14 18.77
C MET A 110 -3.02 11.09 19.01
N ASP A 111 -2.91 11.60 20.23
CA ASP A 111 -1.71 12.31 20.67
C ASP A 111 -0.57 11.32 21.01
N PRO A 112 0.70 11.80 21.07
CA PRO A 112 1.85 10.95 21.31
C PRO A 112 1.82 10.13 22.61
N TYR A 113 1.11 10.58 23.64
CA TYR A 113 1.02 9.85 24.92
C TYR A 113 0.13 8.60 24.79
N HIS A 114 -0.90 8.65 23.95
CA HIS A 114 -1.81 7.53 23.70
C HIS A 114 -1.35 6.65 22.52
N LEU A 115 -0.63 7.22 21.57
CA LEU A 115 -0.14 6.49 20.39
C LEU A 115 0.81 5.35 20.76
N GLY A 116 1.76 5.57 21.68
CA GLY A 116 2.71 4.52 22.11
C GLY A 116 2.03 3.27 22.69
N PRO A 117 1.14 3.42 23.69
CA PRO A 117 0.32 2.30 24.20
C PRO A 117 -0.52 1.62 23.12
N PHE A 118 -1.15 2.39 22.23
CA PHE A 118 -1.92 1.84 21.11
C PHE A 118 -1.05 0.97 20.19
N LEU A 119 0.12 1.48 19.77
CA LEU A 119 1.04 0.76 18.88
C LEU A 119 1.49 -0.56 19.49
N ASN A 120 1.73 -0.60 20.81
CA ASN A 120 2.05 -1.85 21.51
C ASN A 120 0.93 -2.89 21.42
N VAL A 121 -0.33 -2.47 21.58
CA VAL A 121 -1.50 -3.36 21.46
C VAL A 121 -1.66 -3.82 20.03
N TRP A 122 -1.69 -2.88 19.08
CA TRP A 122 -1.82 -3.12 17.65
C TRP A 122 -0.74 -4.10 17.15
N HIS A 123 0.50 -3.90 17.57
CA HIS A 123 1.64 -4.74 17.20
C HIS A 123 1.51 -6.17 17.74
N ASN A 124 1.02 -6.34 18.97
CA ASN A 124 0.73 -7.66 19.53
C ASN A 124 -0.42 -8.36 18.79
N GLU A 125 -1.47 -7.63 18.41
CA GLU A 125 -2.57 -8.15 17.61
C GLU A 125 -2.10 -8.59 16.23
N LEU A 126 -1.24 -7.80 15.58
CA LEU A 126 -0.64 -8.15 14.30
C LEU A 126 0.15 -9.45 14.38
N LYS A 127 1.04 -9.58 15.38
CA LYS A 127 1.81 -10.80 15.63
C LYS A 127 0.90 -12.00 15.91
N ASN A 128 -0.15 -11.82 16.71
CA ASN A 128 -1.10 -12.88 17.04
C ASN A 128 -1.91 -13.32 15.82
N LYS A 129 -2.34 -12.37 14.97
CA LYS A 129 -3.02 -12.66 13.71
C LYS A 129 -2.15 -13.50 12.79
N LEU A 130 -0.88 -13.12 12.64
CA LEU A 130 0.08 -13.87 11.83
C LEU A 130 0.35 -15.28 12.38
N ARG A 131 0.41 -15.46 13.70
CA ARG A 131 0.64 -16.78 14.31
C ARG A 131 -0.55 -17.72 14.19
N THR A 132 -1.75 -17.19 14.45
CA THR A 132 -2.94 -18.02 14.69
C THR A 132 -3.89 -18.07 13.50
N ASN A 133 -3.96 -16.99 12.72
CA ASN A 133 -4.95 -16.79 11.67
C ASN A 133 -6.38 -17.16 12.10
N ASN A 134 -6.75 -16.88 13.36
CA ASN A 134 -8.02 -17.36 13.94
C ASN A 134 -9.27 -16.92 13.16
N SER A 135 -9.23 -15.80 12.45
CA SER A 135 -10.36 -15.32 11.65
C SER A 135 -10.36 -15.85 10.20
N GLY A 136 -9.35 -16.63 9.79
CA GLY A 136 -9.22 -17.19 8.44
C GLY A 136 -9.01 -16.16 7.32
N MET A 137 -8.68 -14.91 7.64
CA MET A 137 -8.51 -13.84 6.65
C MET A 137 -7.15 -13.87 5.95
N LEU A 138 -6.17 -14.56 6.53
CA LEU A 138 -4.89 -14.81 5.88
C LEU A 138 -4.95 -16.15 5.14
N SER A 139 -4.19 -16.28 4.05
CA SER A 139 -4.09 -17.56 3.32
C SER A 139 -3.40 -18.67 4.10
N SER A 140 -2.56 -18.33 5.07
CA SER A 140 -1.91 -19.27 5.98
C SER A 140 -1.37 -18.58 7.24
N CYS A 141 -1.11 -19.37 8.29
CA CYS A 141 -0.34 -18.88 9.44
C CYS A 141 1.12 -18.63 9.04
N ARG A 142 1.70 -17.55 9.55
CA ARG A 142 3.07 -17.11 9.28
C ARG A 142 3.83 -16.81 10.58
N PRO A 143 4.10 -17.80 11.46
CA PRO A 143 4.79 -17.57 12.72
C PRO A 143 6.21 -17.02 12.56
N GLY A 144 6.91 -17.40 11.48
CA GLY A 144 8.24 -16.88 11.16
C GLY A 144 8.22 -15.37 10.93
N LEU A 145 7.25 -14.87 10.17
CA LEU A 145 7.05 -13.43 9.97
C LEU A 145 6.68 -12.73 11.28
N ALA A 146 5.78 -13.30 12.08
CA ALA A 146 5.42 -12.74 13.38
C ALA A 146 6.61 -12.59 14.34
N ASN A 147 7.58 -13.50 14.27
CA ASN A 147 8.81 -13.43 15.07
C ASN A 147 9.84 -12.45 14.50
N ALA A 148 9.79 -12.18 13.19
CA ALA A 148 10.71 -11.27 12.52
C ALA A 148 10.30 -9.78 12.66
N ILE A 149 9.08 -9.48 13.12
CA ILE A 149 8.64 -8.08 13.33
C ILE A 149 9.40 -7.47 14.52
N PRO A 150 10.19 -6.40 14.30
CA PRO A 150 10.87 -5.67 15.37
C PRO A 150 9.90 -5.06 16.37
N ASN A 151 10.33 -4.82 17.62
CA ASN A 151 9.43 -4.27 18.65
C ASN A 151 9.14 -2.78 18.49
N ASP A 152 9.96 -2.09 17.72
CA ASP A 152 9.86 -0.68 17.34
C ASP A 152 9.18 -0.47 15.98
N TYR A 153 8.62 -1.54 15.40
CA TYR A 153 7.86 -1.50 14.15
C TYR A 153 6.34 -1.51 14.44
N PRO A 154 5.50 -0.79 13.69
CA PRO A 154 5.81 0.08 12.55
C PRO A 154 6.43 1.42 12.98
#